data_AF-A0A968FU97-F1
#
_entry.id   AF-A0A968FU97-F1
#
_cell.length_a   1.000
_cell.length_b   1.000
_cell.length_c   1.000
_cell.angle_alpha   90.00
_cell.angle_beta   90.00
_cell.angle_gamma   90.00
#
_symmetry.space_group_name_H-M   'P 1'
#
loop_
_entity.id
_entity.type
_entity.pdbx_description
1 polymer ?
#
loop_
_entity_poly.entity_id
_entity_poly.type
_entity_poly.pdbx_seq_one_letter_code
_entity_poly.pdbx_strand_id
1 'polypeptide(L)'
;LKALFHLEDSQLNLPAFSLTDFVESLERIAVVRNEEADIHFGMKEASSLPCYAWEELEHTPQGRTGSLDDIFQDMGLAFSESEFKAILYSMMGTEEFDLESVFDLLFGAKKDCFYDQKQHQAFYRLLRKLLNLICDELKGPEPHLVSRLRNKIVYIKLRLIEMLRYIEAQEVHLQDLPEEVLGHLADLDDFCLDGLGKLADRPNPPDVKAIQDMRLALQMLQPNLDYLEETIFYRLGIY
;
A
#
# COMPACT_ATOMS: atom_id res chain seq x y z
N LEU A 1 -14.42 26.29 36.21
CA LEU A 1 -14.33 25.22 35.18
C LEU A 1 -15.10 23.96 35.56
N LYS A 2 -15.11 23.49 36.83
CA LYS A 2 -15.85 22.28 37.26
C LYS A 2 -17.38 22.40 37.44
N ALA A 3 -17.97 23.58 37.24
CA ALA A 3 -19.41 23.80 37.44
C ALA A 3 -20.19 24.14 36.14
N LEU A 4 -19.50 24.25 35.00
CA LEU A 4 -20.13 24.66 33.73
C LEU A 4 -20.30 23.51 32.75
N PHE A 5 -19.53 22.42 32.88
CA PHE A 5 -19.58 21.29 31.96
C PHE A 5 -19.50 20.01 32.79
N HIS A 6 -20.61 19.29 32.89
CA HIS A 6 -20.64 17.94 33.43
C HIS A 6 -19.83 17.03 32.50
N LEU A 7 -18.55 16.85 32.81
CA LEU A 7 -17.66 15.91 32.15
C LEU A 7 -17.29 14.81 33.15
N GLU A 8 -17.45 13.55 32.75
CA GLU A 8 -17.05 12.38 33.53
C GLU A 8 -15.53 12.35 33.73
N ASP A 9 -15.10 11.90 34.91
CA ASP A 9 -13.68 11.84 35.31
C ASP A 9 -12.81 10.99 34.36
N SER A 10 -13.42 10.15 33.52
CA SER A 10 -12.76 9.33 32.49
C SER A 10 -12.21 10.13 31.31
N GLN A 11 -12.63 11.39 31.12
CA GLN A 11 -12.15 12.28 30.05
C GLN A 11 -11.02 13.23 30.50
N LEU A 12 -10.56 13.12 31.75
CA LEU A 12 -9.47 13.94 32.29
C LEU A 12 -8.06 13.41 31.96
N ASN A 13 -7.94 12.26 31.29
CA ASN A 13 -6.67 11.71 30.82
C ASN A 13 -6.34 12.16 29.38
N LEU A 14 -6.37 13.46 29.14
CA LEU A 14 -5.64 14.04 28.02
C LEU A 14 -4.17 14.23 28.46
N PRO A 15 -3.18 13.95 27.61
CA PRO A 15 -1.79 14.24 27.94
C PRO A 15 -1.65 15.70 28.38
N ALA A 16 -0.85 15.95 29.42
CA ALA A 16 -0.64 17.29 29.93
C ALA A 16 -0.20 18.20 28.78
N PHE A 17 -0.91 19.31 28.60
CA PHE A 17 -0.55 20.34 27.64
C PHE A 17 0.92 20.73 27.84
N SER A 18 1.77 20.34 26.88
CA SER A 18 3.18 20.70 26.88
C SER A 18 3.31 22.10 26.31
N LEU A 19 3.66 23.05 27.18
CA LEU A 19 3.95 24.42 26.79
C LEU A 19 5.14 24.47 25.81
N THR A 20 6.07 23.52 25.93
CA THR A 20 7.22 23.37 25.02
C THR A 20 6.76 22.94 23.63
N ASP A 21 5.91 21.92 23.53
CA ASP A 21 5.40 21.43 22.23
C ASP A 21 4.51 22.49 21.57
N PHE A 22 3.76 23.24 22.38
CA PHE A 22 2.99 24.39 21.90
C PHE A 22 3.90 25.51 21.38
N VAL A 23 4.97 25.86 22.10
CA VAL A 23 5.92 26.91 21.67
C VAL A 23 6.68 26.49 20.41
N GLU A 24 7.07 25.22 20.28
CA GLU A 24 7.67 24.67 19.05
C GLU A 24 6.66 24.66 17.88
N SER A 25 5.38 24.44 18.16
CA SER A 25 4.33 24.52 17.13
C SER A 25 4.06 25.95 16.64
N LEU A 26 4.39 26.99 17.42
CA LEU A 26 4.22 28.39 17.01
C LEU A 26 5.13 28.77 15.83
N GLU A 27 6.29 28.13 15.67
CA GLU A 27 7.17 28.34 14.50
C GLU A 27 6.54 27.83 13.19
N ARG A 28 5.56 26.94 13.31
CA ARG A 28 4.83 26.31 12.21
C ARG A 28 3.47 26.96 11.94
N ILE A 29 3.16 28.08 12.58
CA ILE A 29 1.91 28.81 12.38
C ILE A 29 2.20 30.09 11.58
N ALA A 30 1.53 30.25 10.44
CA ALA A 30 1.55 31.44 9.62
C ALA A 30 0.22 32.19 9.74
N VAL A 31 0.28 33.51 9.65
CA VAL A 31 -0.92 34.36 9.61
C VAL A 31 -1.36 34.48 8.16
N VAL A 32 -2.56 33.97 7.85
CA VAL A 32 -3.15 33.95 6.50
C VAL A 32 -4.39 34.84 6.49
N ARG A 33 -4.54 35.68 5.47
CA ARG A 33 -5.73 36.52 5.30
C ARG A 33 -6.63 35.92 4.22
N ASN A 34 -7.89 35.67 4.55
CA ASN A 34 -8.92 35.25 3.60
C ASN A 34 -9.93 36.39 3.42
N GLU A 35 -10.29 36.71 2.17
CA GLU A 35 -11.20 37.81 1.83
C GLU A 35 -12.64 37.60 2.34
N GLU A 36 -13.04 36.36 2.65
CA GLU A 36 -14.37 36.05 3.18
C GLU A 36 -14.44 35.92 4.72
N ALA A 37 -13.29 35.78 5.40
CA ALA A 37 -13.28 35.41 6.83
C ALA A 37 -12.28 36.22 7.72
N ASP A 38 -11.60 37.22 7.15
CA ASP A 38 -10.58 38.06 7.80
C ASP A 38 -9.28 37.28 8.10
N ILE A 39 -8.45 37.75 9.05
CA ILE A 39 -7.13 37.17 9.35
C ILE A 39 -7.25 35.92 10.24
N HIS A 40 -6.63 34.81 9.82
CA HIS A 40 -6.56 33.55 10.57
C HIS A 40 -5.13 33.05 10.75
N PHE A 41 -4.96 32.13 11.69
CA PHE A 41 -3.74 31.35 11.86
C PHE A 41 -3.88 30.04 11.10
N GLY A 42 -3.02 29.81 10.10
CA GLY A 42 -2.90 28.55 9.36
C GLY A 42 -1.55 27.89 9.63
N MET A 43 -1.42 26.59 9.42
CA MET A 43 -0.10 25.95 9.50
C MET A 43 0.73 26.35 8.29
N LYS A 44 1.98 26.74 8.54
CA LYS A 44 3.00 26.96 7.53
C LYS A 44 3.32 25.60 6.92
N GLU A 45 2.87 25.36 5.70
CA GLU A 45 3.17 24.12 4.98
C GLU A 45 4.69 23.90 4.96
N ALA A 46 5.13 22.87 5.67
CA ALA A 46 6.47 22.34 5.48
C ALA A 46 6.40 21.56 4.17
N SER A 47 6.92 22.16 3.10
CA SER A 47 7.30 21.43 1.89
C SER A 47 8.41 20.45 2.25
N SER A 48 8.03 19.32 2.83
CA SER A 48 8.89 18.16 3.02
C SER A 48 8.08 16.91 2.74
N LEU A 49 7.47 16.86 1.56
CA LEU A 49 7.29 15.57 0.92
C LEU A 49 8.70 15.09 0.56
N PRO A 50 9.04 13.81 0.81
CA PRO A 50 10.24 13.23 0.22
C PRO A 50 10.14 13.49 -1.29
N CYS A 51 11.17 14.11 -1.86
CA CYS A 51 11.28 14.17 -3.32
C CYS A 51 11.48 12.73 -3.79
N TYR A 52 10.37 12.05 -4.10
CA TYR A 52 10.43 10.74 -4.70
C TYR A 52 11.01 10.92 -6.10
N ALA A 53 12.29 10.61 -6.27
CA ALA A 53 12.89 10.47 -7.58
C ALA A 53 12.39 9.15 -8.18
N TRP A 54 11.20 9.18 -8.79
CA TRP A 54 10.67 8.06 -9.56
C TRP A 54 11.42 7.98 -10.89
N GLU A 55 12.47 7.16 -10.94
CA GLU A 55 13.14 6.82 -12.18
C GLU A 55 12.52 5.54 -12.75
N GLU A 56 12.09 5.59 -14.02
CA GLU A 56 11.91 4.37 -14.80
C GLU A 56 13.27 3.68 -14.91
N LEU A 57 13.49 2.67 -14.07
CA LEU A 57 14.68 1.84 -14.22
C LEU A 57 14.52 1.07 -15.54
N GLU A 58 15.36 1.38 -16.54
CA GLU A 58 15.55 0.49 -17.70
C GLU A 58 16.13 -0.84 -17.18
N HIS A 59 15.24 -1.73 -16.74
CA HIS A 59 15.64 -2.99 -16.15
C HIS A 59 15.85 -4.03 -17.25
N THR A 60 17.09 -4.45 -17.42
CA THR A 60 17.41 -5.59 -18.31
C THR A 60 17.48 -6.86 -17.46
N PRO A 61 16.59 -7.86 -17.69
CA PRO A 61 16.61 -9.11 -16.95
C PRO A 61 17.95 -9.84 -17.08
N GLN A 62 18.43 -10.41 -15.98
CA GLN A 62 19.73 -11.10 -15.87
C GLN A 62 19.57 -12.62 -15.71
N GLY A 63 18.34 -13.13 -15.59
CA GLY A 63 18.05 -14.54 -15.36
C GLY A 63 18.31 -14.97 -13.91
N ARG A 64 18.00 -14.11 -12.93
CA ARG A 64 18.18 -14.46 -11.51
C ARG A 64 17.21 -15.57 -11.10
N THR A 65 17.69 -16.52 -10.27
CA THR A 65 16.93 -17.73 -9.89
C THR A 65 17.01 -18.10 -8.40
N GLY A 66 17.43 -17.18 -7.53
CA GLY A 66 17.71 -17.45 -6.11
C GLY A 66 16.42 -17.66 -5.29
N SER A 67 15.71 -16.57 -5.00
CA SER A 67 14.37 -16.55 -4.36
C SER A 67 13.26 -16.16 -5.36
N LEU A 68 11.99 -16.12 -4.90
CA LEU A 68 10.93 -15.52 -5.72
C LEU A 68 11.14 -14.01 -5.82
N ASP A 69 11.56 -13.35 -4.74
CA ASP A 69 11.96 -11.93 -4.76
C ASP A 69 13.02 -11.64 -5.84
N ASP A 70 14.07 -12.45 -5.92
CA ASP A 70 15.12 -12.29 -6.93
C ASP A 70 14.55 -12.36 -8.35
N ILE A 71 13.61 -13.28 -8.58
CA ILE A 71 12.95 -13.47 -9.88
C ILE A 71 12.02 -12.30 -10.18
N PHE A 72 11.22 -11.86 -9.20
CA PHE A 72 10.26 -10.76 -9.37
C PHE A 72 10.96 -9.44 -9.68
N GLN A 73 12.04 -9.14 -8.96
CA GLN A 73 12.88 -7.99 -9.23
C GLN A 73 13.53 -8.08 -10.62
N ASP A 74 14.05 -9.25 -11.00
CA ASP A 74 14.66 -9.46 -12.31
C ASP A 74 13.67 -9.36 -13.48
N MET A 75 12.39 -9.63 -13.22
CA MET A 75 11.29 -9.47 -14.17
C MET A 75 10.69 -8.06 -14.17
N GLY A 76 11.12 -7.18 -13.24
CA GLY A 76 10.54 -5.84 -13.07
C GLY A 76 9.10 -5.85 -12.56
N LEU A 77 8.73 -6.80 -11.71
CA LEU A 77 7.39 -6.87 -11.11
C LEU A 77 7.26 -5.92 -9.91
N ALA A 78 6.11 -5.27 -9.79
CA ALA A 78 5.82 -4.25 -8.76
C ALA A 78 5.37 -4.85 -7.41
N PHE A 79 5.84 -6.05 -7.07
CA PHE A 79 5.49 -6.71 -5.81
C PHE A 79 6.58 -7.68 -5.36
N SER A 80 6.67 -7.85 -4.05
CA SER A 80 7.58 -8.76 -3.36
C SER A 80 6.99 -10.16 -3.15
N GLU A 81 7.82 -11.09 -2.73
CA GLU A 81 7.47 -12.46 -2.34
C GLU A 81 6.49 -12.47 -1.17
N SER A 82 6.62 -11.55 -0.21
CA SER A 82 5.72 -11.46 0.94
C SER A 82 4.33 -10.97 0.52
N GLU A 83 4.26 -9.94 -0.34
CA GLU A 83 3.01 -9.47 -0.93
C GLU A 83 2.35 -10.55 -1.77
N PHE A 84 3.12 -11.23 -2.63
CA PHE A 84 2.62 -12.33 -3.45
C PHE A 84 2.08 -13.47 -2.58
N LYS A 85 2.78 -13.84 -1.50
CA LYS A 85 2.33 -14.83 -0.54
C LYS A 85 1.03 -14.41 0.15
N ALA A 86 0.91 -13.15 0.57
CA ALA A 86 -0.32 -12.61 1.15
C ALA A 86 -1.50 -12.63 0.16
N ILE A 87 -1.26 -12.27 -1.10
CA ILE A 87 -2.24 -12.36 -2.18
C ILE A 87 -2.71 -13.81 -2.35
N LEU A 88 -1.80 -14.79 -2.40
CA LEU A 88 -2.15 -16.21 -2.51
C LEU A 88 -3.00 -16.71 -1.34
N TYR A 89 -2.73 -16.30 -0.09
CA TYR A 89 -3.61 -16.65 1.03
C TYR A 89 -5.03 -16.12 0.86
N SER A 90 -5.17 -14.90 0.35
CA SER A 90 -6.50 -14.30 0.12
C SER A 90 -7.23 -15.02 -1.01
N MET A 91 -6.58 -15.26 -2.14
CA MET A 91 -7.18 -15.95 -3.30
C MET A 91 -7.57 -17.40 -3.00
N MET A 92 -6.76 -18.11 -2.22
CA MET A 92 -7.02 -19.51 -1.90
C MET A 92 -7.91 -19.66 -0.66
N GLY A 93 -7.99 -18.63 0.17
CA GLY A 93 -8.74 -18.62 1.43
C GLY A 93 -10.16 -18.06 1.29
N THR A 94 -10.48 -17.33 0.22
CA THR A 94 -11.81 -16.76 -0.03
C THR A 94 -12.22 -16.88 -1.50
N GLU A 95 -13.52 -16.71 -1.76
CA GLU A 95 -14.08 -16.65 -3.12
C GLU A 95 -14.13 -15.21 -3.67
N GLU A 96 -13.52 -14.24 -2.95
CA GLU A 96 -13.58 -12.81 -3.30
C GLU A 96 -12.68 -12.45 -4.49
N PHE A 97 -11.70 -13.30 -4.82
CA PHE A 97 -10.70 -13.04 -5.86
C PHE A 97 -10.73 -14.14 -6.92
N ASP A 98 -10.90 -13.74 -8.18
CA ASP A 98 -10.80 -14.67 -9.29
C ASP A 98 -9.33 -14.99 -9.59
N LEU A 99 -8.99 -16.29 -9.60
CA LEU A 99 -7.59 -16.71 -9.70
C LEU A 99 -6.96 -16.31 -11.03
N GLU A 100 -7.67 -16.55 -12.13
CA GLU A 100 -7.17 -16.27 -13.47
C GLU A 100 -6.95 -14.77 -13.66
N SER A 101 -7.94 -13.95 -13.28
CA SER A 101 -7.87 -12.50 -13.37
C SER A 101 -6.71 -11.91 -12.55
N VAL A 102 -6.45 -12.43 -11.34
CA VAL A 102 -5.33 -11.95 -10.52
C VAL A 102 -3.99 -12.37 -11.12
N PHE A 103 -3.83 -13.60 -11.60
CA PHE A 103 -2.59 -14.00 -12.27
C PHE A 103 -2.34 -13.20 -13.56
N ASP A 104 -3.40 -12.89 -14.30
CA ASP A 104 -3.34 -12.01 -15.46
C ASP A 104 -2.97 -10.59 -15.07
N LEU A 105 -3.50 -10.08 -13.96
CA LEU A 105 -3.14 -8.76 -13.44
C LEU A 105 -1.72 -8.70 -12.86
N LEU A 106 -1.17 -9.80 -12.32
CA LEU A 106 0.19 -9.80 -11.77
C LEU A 106 1.24 -10.06 -12.86
N PHE A 107 0.97 -10.99 -13.78
CA PHE A 107 1.95 -11.48 -14.75
C PHE A 107 1.57 -11.22 -16.21
N GLY A 108 0.33 -10.86 -16.54
CA GLY A 108 -0.20 -10.76 -17.92
C GLY A 108 0.70 -10.03 -18.93
N ALA A 109 1.19 -8.84 -18.60
CA ALA A 109 2.11 -8.09 -19.46
C ALA A 109 3.50 -8.74 -19.60
N LYS A 110 3.84 -9.66 -18.69
CA LYS A 110 5.17 -10.26 -18.52
C LYS A 110 5.17 -11.80 -18.58
N LYS A 111 4.10 -12.45 -19.05
CA LYS A 111 3.95 -13.93 -19.05
C LYS A 111 5.09 -14.64 -19.81
N ASP A 112 5.63 -13.98 -20.84
CA ASP A 112 6.74 -14.47 -21.66
C ASP A 112 8.09 -13.78 -21.34
N CYS A 113 8.18 -13.02 -20.24
CA CYS A 113 9.37 -12.23 -19.90
C CYS A 113 10.43 -12.97 -19.08
N PHE A 114 10.30 -14.28 -18.91
CA PHE A 114 11.40 -15.06 -18.34
C PHE A 114 12.63 -14.91 -19.24
N TYR A 115 13.76 -14.58 -18.64
CA TYR A 115 15.02 -14.40 -19.37
C TYR A 115 15.44 -15.69 -20.09
N ASP A 116 15.31 -16.84 -19.42
CA ASP A 116 15.60 -18.14 -20.00
C ASP A 116 14.75 -19.28 -19.39
N GLN A 117 14.89 -20.47 -19.96
CA GLN A 117 14.20 -21.68 -19.49
C GLN A 117 14.57 -22.04 -18.04
N LYS A 118 15.76 -21.65 -17.56
CA LYS A 118 16.19 -21.96 -16.19
C LYS A 118 15.45 -21.10 -15.18
N GLN A 119 15.31 -19.81 -15.46
CA GLN A 119 14.51 -18.89 -14.63
C GLN A 119 13.04 -19.33 -14.60
N HIS A 120 12.48 -19.68 -15.74
CA HIS A 120 11.13 -20.25 -15.83
C HIS A 120 10.99 -21.51 -14.95
N GLN A 121 11.87 -22.49 -15.07
CA GLN A 121 11.84 -23.71 -14.24
C GLN A 121 12.03 -23.42 -12.75
N ALA A 122 12.90 -22.46 -12.41
CA ALA A 122 13.14 -22.04 -11.03
C ALA A 122 11.87 -21.42 -10.42
N PHE A 123 11.21 -20.51 -11.14
CA PHE A 123 9.96 -19.89 -10.74
C PHE A 123 8.89 -20.95 -10.41
N TYR A 124 8.57 -21.86 -11.34
CA TYR A 124 7.53 -22.87 -11.11
C TYR A 124 7.88 -23.83 -9.96
N ARG A 125 9.16 -24.15 -9.79
CA ARG A 125 9.62 -24.97 -8.65
C ARG A 125 9.39 -24.25 -7.32
N LEU A 126 9.71 -22.95 -7.24
CA LEU A 126 9.51 -22.14 -6.04
C LEU A 126 8.02 -21.90 -5.75
N LEU A 127 7.24 -21.53 -6.78
CA LEU A 127 5.79 -21.37 -6.69
C LEU A 127 5.13 -22.65 -6.17
N ARG A 128 5.50 -23.83 -6.69
CA ARG A 128 4.94 -25.10 -6.20
C ARG A 128 5.24 -25.35 -4.73
N LYS A 129 6.44 -25.00 -4.25
CA LYS A 129 6.79 -25.12 -2.82
C LYS A 129 5.94 -24.17 -1.99
N LEU A 130 5.76 -22.92 -2.42
CA LEU A 130 4.95 -21.93 -1.74
C LEU A 130 3.48 -22.35 -1.67
N LEU A 131 2.90 -22.83 -2.79
CA LEU A 131 1.51 -23.31 -2.82
C LEU A 131 1.29 -24.50 -1.89
N ASN A 132 2.22 -25.45 -1.83
CA ASN A 132 2.12 -26.57 -0.89
C ASN A 132 2.12 -26.09 0.56
N LEU A 133 3.01 -25.14 0.90
CA LEU A 133 3.07 -24.52 2.23
C LEU A 133 1.73 -23.83 2.57
N ILE A 134 1.22 -23.00 1.67
CA ILE A 134 -0.04 -22.29 1.85
C ILE A 134 -1.21 -23.28 2.03
N CYS A 135 -1.30 -24.31 1.19
CA CYS A 135 -2.30 -25.38 1.33
C CYS A 135 -2.25 -26.07 2.70
N ASP A 136 -1.06 -26.27 3.25
CA ASP A 136 -0.92 -26.88 4.58
C ASP A 136 -1.33 -25.91 5.70
N GLU A 137 -0.96 -24.63 5.60
CA GLU A 137 -1.29 -23.62 6.60
C GLU A 137 -2.77 -23.20 6.60
N LEU A 138 -3.43 -23.22 5.42
CA LEU A 138 -4.86 -22.94 5.29
C LEU A 138 -5.75 -23.97 6.00
N LYS A 139 -5.22 -25.17 6.30
CA LYS A 139 -5.92 -26.16 7.14
C LYS A 139 -6.05 -25.71 8.60
N GLY A 140 -5.18 -24.80 9.04
CA GLY A 140 -5.22 -24.23 10.39
C GLY A 140 -6.20 -23.06 10.52
N PRO A 141 -6.71 -22.78 11.72
CA PRO A 141 -7.59 -21.64 11.95
C PRO A 141 -6.83 -20.32 11.76
N GLU A 142 -7.54 -19.29 11.31
CA GLU A 142 -7.03 -17.92 11.23
C GLU A 142 -8.04 -16.96 11.86
N PRO A 143 -7.57 -15.96 12.64
CA PRO A 143 -8.46 -14.93 13.15
C PRO A 143 -9.16 -14.19 12.01
N HIS A 144 -10.49 -14.12 12.08
CA HIS A 144 -11.30 -13.52 11.02
C HIS A 144 -10.96 -12.04 10.74
N LEU A 145 -10.47 -11.34 11.76
CA LEU A 145 -9.99 -9.96 11.63
C LEU A 145 -8.71 -9.86 10.78
N VAL A 146 -7.80 -10.82 10.92
CA VAL A 146 -6.53 -10.89 10.18
C VAL A 146 -6.84 -11.19 8.71
N SER A 147 -7.67 -12.19 8.43
CA SER A 147 -8.05 -12.52 7.06
C SER A 147 -8.76 -11.36 6.37
N ARG A 148 -9.72 -10.71 7.05
CA ARG A 148 -10.44 -9.56 6.51
C ARG A 148 -9.53 -8.36 6.24
N LEU A 149 -8.58 -8.10 7.14
CA LEU A 149 -7.61 -7.01 6.95
C LEU A 149 -6.70 -7.32 5.76
N ARG A 150 -6.17 -8.55 5.66
CA ARG A 150 -5.36 -8.99 4.53
C ARG A 150 -6.11 -8.85 3.21
N ASN A 151 -7.36 -9.31 3.13
CA ASN A 151 -8.15 -9.20 1.90
C ASN A 151 -8.34 -7.75 1.46
N LYS A 152 -8.58 -6.83 2.40
CA LYS A 152 -8.68 -5.41 2.07
C LYS A 152 -7.37 -4.83 1.53
N ILE A 153 -6.25 -5.14 2.18
CA ILE A 153 -4.95 -4.63 1.73
C ILE A 153 -4.56 -5.27 0.37
N VAL A 154 -4.87 -6.56 0.18
CA VAL A 154 -4.71 -7.24 -1.12
C VAL A 154 -5.54 -6.55 -2.20
N TYR A 155 -6.80 -6.20 -1.91
CA TYR A 155 -7.62 -5.43 -2.84
C TYR A 155 -6.94 -4.12 -3.25
N ILE A 156 -6.45 -3.33 -2.28
CA ILE A 156 -5.73 -2.08 -2.56
C ILE A 156 -4.49 -2.34 -3.43
N LYS A 157 -3.66 -3.33 -3.08
CA LYS A 157 -2.45 -3.66 -3.86
C LYS A 157 -2.79 -4.04 -5.30
N LEU A 158 -3.82 -4.86 -5.51
CA LEU A 158 -4.25 -5.24 -6.85
C LEU A 158 -4.75 -4.01 -7.63
N ARG A 159 -5.50 -3.11 -7.00
CA ARG A 159 -5.95 -1.85 -7.63
C ARG A 159 -4.78 -0.92 -7.98
N LEU A 160 -3.75 -0.83 -7.14
CA LEU A 160 -2.52 -0.10 -7.46
C LEU A 160 -1.84 -0.66 -8.70
N ILE A 161 -1.66 -1.99 -8.76
CA ILE A 161 -1.04 -2.65 -9.92
C ILE A 161 -1.86 -2.42 -11.19
N GLU A 162 -3.20 -2.46 -11.08
CA GLU A 162 -4.10 -2.17 -12.19
C GLU A 162 -3.96 -0.72 -12.69
N MET A 163 -3.91 0.25 -11.77
CA MET A 163 -3.68 1.66 -12.11
C MET A 163 -2.32 1.87 -12.77
N LEU A 164 -1.24 1.27 -12.25
CA LEU A 164 0.10 1.36 -12.84
C LEU A 164 0.14 0.76 -14.25
N ARG A 165 -0.50 -0.38 -14.46
CA ARG A 165 -0.63 -0.99 -15.79
C ARG A 165 -1.48 -0.16 -16.73
N TYR A 166 -2.52 0.49 -16.23
CA TYR A 166 -3.33 1.39 -17.04
C TYR A 166 -2.51 2.60 -17.50
N ILE A 167 -1.73 3.21 -16.59
CA ILE A 167 -0.77 4.29 -16.90
C ILE A 167 0.22 3.83 -17.98
N GLU A 168 0.85 2.67 -17.80
CA GLU A 168 1.78 2.05 -18.78
C GLU A 168 1.09 1.85 -20.15
N ALA A 169 -0.15 1.36 -20.15
CA ALA A 169 -0.92 1.13 -21.37
C ALA A 169 -1.38 2.42 -22.08
N GLN A 170 -1.45 3.55 -21.36
CA GLN A 170 -1.68 4.87 -21.95
C GLN A 170 -0.37 5.53 -22.44
N GLU A 171 0.78 4.85 -22.34
CA GLU A 171 2.10 5.39 -22.68
C GLU A 171 2.43 6.68 -21.88
N VAL A 172 1.86 6.81 -20.67
CA VAL A 172 2.15 7.90 -19.75
C VAL A 172 3.29 7.47 -18.84
N HIS A 173 4.37 8.26 -18.81
CA HIS A 173 5.49 7.99 -17.91
C HIS A 173 5.17 8.50 -16.50
N LEU A 174 5.72 7.85 -15.47
CA LEU A 174 5.49 8.27 -14.08
C LEU A 174 5.93 9.72 -13.83
N GLN A 175 7.01 10.17 -14.49
CA GLN A 175 7.51 11.55 -14.41
C GLN A 175 6.52 12.61 -14.93
N ASP A 176 5.55 12.20 -15.75
CA ASP A 176 4.54 13.10 -16.33
C ASP A 176 3.33 13.27 -15.39
N LEU A 177 3.24 12.45 -14.33
CA LEU A 177 2.15 12.52 -13.36
C LEU A 177 2.38 13.66 -12.35
N PRO A 178 1.31 14.30 -11.86
CA PRO A 178 1.41 15.28 -10.78
C PRO A 178 2.05 14.69 -9.53
N GLU A 179 2.87 15.48 -8.83
CA GLU A 179 3.56 15.06 -7.59
C GLU A 179 2.58 14.53 -6.52
N GLU A 180 1.39 15.12 -6.42
CA GLU A 180 0.33 14.65 -5.53
C GLU A 180 -0.12 13.21 -5.87
N VAL A 181 -0.29 12.89 -7.15
CA VAL A 181 -0.67 11.54 -7.62
C VAL A 181 0.45 10.55 -7.30
N LEU A 182 1.70 10.93 -7.55
CA LEU A 182 2.87 10.12 -7.24
C LEU A 182 3.00 9.87 -5.73
N GLY A 183 2.78 10.90 -4.90
CA GLY A 183 2.78 10.77 -3.45
C GLY A 183 1.72 9.80 -2.94
N HIS A 184 0.49 9.90 -3.46
CA HIS A 184 -0.58 8.98 -3.08
C HIS A 184 -0.33 7.53 -3.52
N LEU A 185 0.26 7.32 -4.71
CA LEU A 185 0.67 5.99 -5.16
C LEU A 185 1.74 5.41 -4.22
N ALA A 186 2.73 6.22 -3.85
CA ALA A 186 3.80 5.84 -2.92
C ALA A 186 3.25 5.42 -1.55
N ASP A 187 2.41 6.27 -0.96
CA ASP A 187 1.88 6.06 0.39
C ASP A 187 1.05 4.77 0.47
N LEU A 188 0.28 4.48 -0.59
CA LEU A 188 -0.50 3.25 -0.67
C LEU A 188 0.38 2.02 -0.92
N ASP A 189 1.42 2.14 -1.74
CA ASP A 189 2.35 1.04 -2.00
C ASP A 189 3.16 0.68 -0.75
N ASP A 190 3.71 1.68 -0.06
CA ASP A 190 4.43 1.50 1.21
C ASP A 190 3.53 0.86 2.28
N PHE A 191 2.28 1.31 2.37
CA PHE A 191 1.30 0.69 3.27
C PHE A 191 1.00 -0.76 2.90
N CYS A 192 0.85 -1.07 1.61
CA CYS A 192 0.62 -2.44 1.14
C CYS A 192 1.83 -3.33 1.42
N LEU A 193 3.04 -2.84 1.17
CA LEU A 193 4.28 -3.58 1.39
C LEU A 193 4.45 -3.95 2.88
N ASP A 194 4.35 -2.97 3.79
CA ASP A 194 4.47 -3.21 5.23
C ASP A 194 3.31 -4.08 5.75
N GLY A 195 2.08 -3.76 5.35
CA GLY A 195 0.87 -4.46 5.81
C GLY A 195 0.81 -5.91 5.34
N LEU A 196 1.02 -6.17 4.06
CA LEU A 196 1.04 -7.53 3.52
C LEU A 196 2.25 -8.32 4.00
N GLY A 197 3.40 -7.67 4.18
CA GLY A 197 4.58 -8.29 4.80
C GLY A 197 4.26 -8.88 6.18
N LYS A 198 3.56 -8.12 7.03
CA LYS A 198 3.11 -8.58 8.36
C LYS A 198 2.00 -9.65 8.29
N LEU A 199 1.19 -9.65 7.24
CA LEU A 199 0.04 -10.56 7.09
C LEU A 199 0.34 -11.82 6.26
N ALA A 200 1.58 -11.94 5.76
CA ALA A 200 2.07 -13.09 5.01
C ALA A 200 2.62 -14.23 5.91
N ASP A 201 2.81 -13.99 7.21
CA ASP A 201 3.18 -15.02 8.19
C ASP A 201 1.95 -15.46 8.99
N ARG A 202 1.20 -16.43 8.47
CA ARG A 202 0.02 -16.99 9.12
C ARG A 202 0.35 -17.76 10.42
N PRO A 203 1.46 -18.54 10.50
CA PRO A 203 1.89 -19.14 11.76
C PRO A 203 2.19 -18.13 12.88
N ASN A 204 2.70 -16.94 12.53
CA ASN A 204 3.02 -15.88 13.48
C ASN A 204 2.25 -14.59 13.15
N PRO A 205 0.93 -14.54 13.40
CA PRO A 205 0.13 -13.39 13.04
C PRO A 205 0.55 -12.14 13.85
N PRO A 206 0.33 -10.94 13.30
CA PRO A 206 0.67 -9.69 13.96
C PRO A 206 -0.09 -9.51 15.29
N ASP A 207 0.52 -8.78 16.22
CA ASP A 207 -0.12 -8.48 17.49
C ASP A 207 -1.33 -7.53 17.34
N VAL A 208 -2.11 -7.41 18.41
CA VAL A 208 -3.34 -6.60 18.41
C VAL A 208 -3.06 -5.13 18.10
N LYS A 209 -1.90 -4.60 18.53
CA LYS A 209 -1.52 -3.22 18.28
C LYS A 209 -1.27 -3.00 16.79
N ALA A 210 -0.44 -3.85 16.17
CA ALA A 210 -0.16 -3.80 14.75
C ALA A 210 -1.45 -3.93 13.90
N ILE A 211 -2.38 -4.80 14.30
CA ILE A 211 -3.69 -4.92 13.64
C ILE A 211 -4.51 -3.63 13.77
N GLN A 212 -4.52 -3.00 14.93
CA GLN A 212 -5.22 -1.73 15.15
C GLN A 212 -4.61 -0.59 14.34
N ASP A 213 -3.28 -0.50 14.33
CA ASP A 213 -2.52 0.51 13.59
C ASP A 213 -2.78 0.37 12.08
N MET A 214 -2.70 -0.85 11.53
CA MET A 214 -3.03 -1.11 10.12
C MET A 214 -4.49 -0.76 9.79
N ARG A 215 -5.43 -1.02 10.70
CA ARG A 215 -6.85 -0.69 10.48
C ARG A 215 -7.08 0.82 10.44
N LEU A 216 -6.39 1.59 11.30
CA LEU A 216 -6.47 3.05 11.30
C LEU A 216 -5.82 3.63 10.05
N ALA A 217 -4.64 3.15 9.68
CA ALA A 217 -3.96 3.55 8.45
C ALA A 217 -4.83 3.30 7.22
N LEU A 218 -5.46 2.12 7.13
CA LEU A 218 -6.41 1.79 6.06
C LEU A 218 -7.57 2.79 5.96
N GLN A 219 -8.10 3.26 7.09
CA GLN A 219 -9.18 4.26 7.10
C GLN A 219 -8.70 5.63 6.62
N MET A 220 -7.46 6.00 6.93
CA MET A 220 -6.87 7.27 6.53
C MET A 220 -6.46 7.27 5.05
N LEU A 221 -6.09 6.12 4.50
CA LEU A 221 -5.62 5.97 3.12
C LEU A 221 -6.73 5.70 2.11
N GLN A 222 -7.92 5.27 2.55
CA GLN A 222 -9.05 5.03 1.66
C GLN A 222 -9.36 6.23 0.74
N PRO A 223 -9.40 7.49 1.22
CA PRO A 223 -9.63 8.64 0.36
C PRO A 223 -8.56 8.82 -0.72
N ASN A 224 -7.30 8.45 -0.45
CA ASN A 224 -6.22 8.53 -1.43
C ASN A 224 -6.46 7.52 -2.57
N LEU A 225 -6.91 6.30 -2.24
CA LEU A 225 -7.27 5.31 -3.26
C LEU A 225 -8.43 5.82 -4.13
N ASP A 226 -9.48 6.33 -3.51
CA ASP A 226 -10.66 6.85 -4.23
C ASP A 226 -10.26 8.02 -5.17
N TYR A 227 -9.40 8.93 -4.70
CA TYR A 227 -8.84 10.03 -5.49
C TYR A 227 -8.01 9.53 -6.68
N LEU A 228 -7.15 8.53 -6.46
CA LEU A 228 -6.31 7.96 -7.52
C LEU A 228 -7.15 7.25 -8.57
N GLU A 229 -8.14 6.47 -8.17
CA GLU A 229 -9.03 5.80 -9.12
C GLU A 229 -9.79 6.82 -9.98
N GLU A 230 -10.28 7.91 -9.37
CA GLU A 230 -10.92 8.99 -10.12
C GLU A 230 -9.94 9.64 -11.10
N THR A 231 -8.73 9.97 -10.63
CA THR A 231 -7.74 10.71 -11.41
C THR A 231 -7.17 9.86 -12.55
N ILE A 232 -6.77 8.63 -12.26
CA ILE A 232 -6.08 7.75 -13.21
C ILE A 232 -7.08 7.21 -14.24
N PHE A 233 -8.20 6.61 -13.82
CA PHE A 233 -9.10 5.98 -14.78
C PHE A 233 -9.98 6.98 -15.54
N TYR A 234 -10.38 8.09 -14.93
CA TYR A 234 -11.33 9.01 -15.57
C TYR A 234 -10.68 10.25 -16.16
N ARG A 235 -9.54 10.71 -15.65
CA ARG A 235 -8.90 11.95 -16.14
C ARG A 235 -7.74 11.70 -17.09
N LEU A 236 -7.02 10.58 -16.99
CA LEU A 236 -6.00 10.23 -17.99
C LEU A 236 -6.61 9.73 -19.31
N GLY A 237 -7.77 9.06 -19.28
CA GLY A 237 -8.42 8.50 -20.48
C GLY A 237 -9.13 9.51 -21.41
N ILE A 238 -8.89 10.83 -21.27
CA ILE A 238 -9.60 11.89 -22.02
C ILE A 238 -8.67 12.81 -22.85
N TYR A 239 -7.35 12.61 -22.87
CA TYR A 239 -6.44 13.43 -23.70
C TYR A 239 -5.92 12.72 -24.95
#